data_AF-A0A838UD53-F1
#
_entry.id   AF-A0A838UD53-F1
#
_cell.length_a   1.000
_cell.length_b   1.000
_cell.length_c   1.000
_cell.angle_alpha   90.00
_cell.angle_beta   90.00
_cell.angle_gamma   90.00
#
_symmetry.space_group_name_H-M   'P 1'
#
loop_
_entity.id
_entity.type
_entity.pdbx_description
1 polymer ?
#
loop_
_entity_poly.entity_id
_entity_poly.type
_entity_poly.pdbx_seq_one_letter_code
_entity_poly.pdbx_strand_id
1 'polypeptide(L)' 'MAQTSFQLDPGTAGAIEDLKGVFGVTTNTAVIRRAIALARVASRNASPEDQSVTLIDTAGNPVKVMLAG' A
#
# COMPACT_ATOMS: atom_id res chain seq x y z
N MET A 1 11.68 18.16 15.03
CA MET A 1 11.28 16.92 14.31
C MET A 1 12.23 16.77 13.14
N ALA A 2 13.00 15.69 13.03
CA ALA A 2 13.90 15.50 11.89
C ALA A 2 13.06 15.48 10.59
N GLN A 3 13.32 16.43 9.70
CA GLN A 3 12.67 16.47 8.39
C GLN A 3 13.40 15.48 7.50
N THR A 4 12.96 14.22 7.52
CA THR A 4 13.47 13.21 6.61
C THR A 4 13.01 13.58 5.20
N SER A 5 13.93 14.11 4.39
CA SER A 5 13.71 14.43 2.99
C SER A 5 14.02 13.18 2.18
N PHE A 6 12.99 12.62 1.55
CA PHE A 6 13.13 11.54 0.59
C PHE A 6 13.05 12.13 -0.80
N GLN A 7 14.06 11.92 -1.63
CA GLN A 7 13.92 12.13 -3.07
C GLN A 7 13.16 10.94 -3.64
N LEU A 8 12.03 11.23 -4.26
CA LEU A 8 11.23 10.26 -4.98
C LEU A 8 11.63 10.31 -6.44
N ASP A 9 11.76 9.16 -7.08
CA ASP A 9 11.82 9.11 -8.52
C ASP A 9 10.47 9.59 -9.12
N PRO A 10 10.47 10.05 -10.38
CA PRO A 10 9.26 10.60 -11.00
C PRO A 10 8.08 9.62 -11.04
N GLY A 11 8.33 8.32 -11.15
CA GLY A 11 7.29 7.29 -11.16
C GLY A 11 6.63 7.15 -9.79
N THR A 12 7.44 7.07 -8.73
CA THR A 12 6.94 7.02 -7.36
C THR A 12 6.22 8.31 -6.96
N ALA A 13 6.67 9.47 -7.44
CA ALA A 13 5.99 10.74 -7.20
C ALA A 13 4.57 10.76 -7.79
N GLY A 14 4.40 10.26 -9.02
CA GLY A 14 3.09 10.10 -9.65
C GLY A 14 2.18 9.14 -8.88
N ALA A 15 2.70 7.97 -8.49
CA ALA A 15 1.94 6.99 -7.72
C ALA A 15 1.47 7.53 -6.36
N ILE A 16 2.31 8.34 -5.67
CA ILE A 16 1.90 8.98 -4.41
C ILE A 16 0.76 9.97 -4.64
N GLU A 17 0.75 10.70 -5.75
CA GLU A 17 -0.32 11.64 -6.07
C GLU A 17 -1.64 10.92 -6.35
N ASP A 18 -1.62 9.80 -7.08
CA ASP A 18 -2.81 8.98 -7.30
C ASP A 18 -3.35 8.40 -5.97
N LEU A 19 -2.44 7.94 -5.11
CA LEU A 19 -2.79 7.39 -3.79
C LEU A 19 -3.36 8.45 -2.83
N LYS A 20 -3.09 9.75 -3.02
CA LYS A 20 -3.77 10.81 -2.27
C LYS A 20 -5.27 10.78 -2.52
N GLY A 21 -5.68 10.60 -3.76
CA GLY A 21 -7.09 10.46 -4.15
C GLY A 21 -7.72 9.21 -3.53
N VAL A 22 -7.04 8.06 -3.65
CA VAL A 22 -7.52 6.77 -3.11
C VAL A 22 -7.70 6.83 -1.59
N PHE A 23 -6.75 7.43 -0.88
CA PHE A 23 -6.81 7.54 0.57
C PHE A 23 -7.57 8.78 1.06
N GLY A 24 -7.94 9.74 0.20
CA GLY A 24 -8.55 11.00 0.62
C GLY A 24 -7.64 11.84 1.53
N VAL A 25 -6.34 11.90 1.22
CA VAL A 25 -5.35 12.71 1.96
C VAL A 25 -4.67 13.71 1.05
N THR A 26 -4.17 14.80 1.61
CA THR A 26 -3.54 15.88 0.82
C THR A 26 -2.02 15.88 0.87
N THR A 27 -1.41 15.11 1.78
CA THR A 27 0.05 15.13 2.01
C THR A 27 0.71 13.81 1.68
N ASN A 28 1.89 13.87 1.07
CA ASN A 28 2.70 12.68 0.73
C ASN A 28 3.02 11.87 2.00
N THR A 29 3.32 12.53 3.12
CA THR A 29 3.56 11.86 4.39
C THR A 29 2.36 11.08 4.89
N ALA A 30 1.14 11.59 4.71
CA ALA A 30 -0.08 10.86 5.09
C ALA A 30 -0.28 9.62 4.20
N VAL A 31 0.00 9.72 2.90
CA VAL A 31 -0.02 8.57 1.97
C VAL A 31 0.95 7.50 2.44
N ILE A 32 2.22 7.88 2.67
CA ILE A 32 3.26 6.94 3.09
C ILE A 32 2.89 6.25 4.40
N ARG A 33 2.38 6.99 5.40
CA ARG A 33 1.93 6.41 6.68
C ARG A 33 0.81 5.38 6.49
N ARG A 34 -0.17 5.68 5.62
CA ARG A 34 -1.29 4.77 5.35
C ARG A 34 -0.84 3.54 4.57
N ALA A 35 0.04 3.71 3.58
CA ALA A 35 0.62 2.61 2.83
C ALA A 35 1.41 1.67 3.74
N ILE A 36 2.25 2.19 4.65
CA ILE A 36 2.98 1.38 5.64
C ILE A 36 2.01 0.66 6.59
N ALA A 37 0.98 1.35 7.08
CA ALA A 37 -0.02 0.73 7.94
C ALA A 37 -0.75 -0.42 7.22
N LEU A 38 -1.14 -0.22 5.96
CA LEU A 38 -1.76 -1.23 5.11
C LEU A 38 -0.82 -2.43 4.90
N ALA A 39 0.44 -2.19 4.53
CA ALA A 39 1.42 -3.26 4.34
C ALA A 39 1.62 -4.08 5.63
N ARG A 40 1.67 -3.43 6.79
CA ARG A 40 1.80 -4.11 8.08
C ARG A 40 0.59 -4.97 8.43
N VAL A 41 -0.62 -4.51 8.14
CA VAL A 41 -1.85 -5.28 8.35
C VAL A 41 -1.94 -6.42 7.34
N ALA A 42 -1.63 -6.17 6.06
CA ALA A 42 -1.61 -7.18 5.01
C ALA A 42 -0.63 -8.31 5.34
N SER A 43 0.60 -7.98 5.74
CA SER A 43 1.61 -8.96 6.15
C SER A 43 1.18 -9.80 7.35
N ARG A 44 0.46 -9.23 8.33
CA ARG A 44 -0.07 -9.98 9.48
C ARG A 44 -1.17 -10.98 9.11
N ASN A 45 -1.90 -10.70 8.05
CA ASN A 45 -3.00 -11.55 7.57
C ASN A 45 -2.60 -12.36 6.32
N ALA A 46 -1.35 -12.28 5.91
CA ALA A 46 -0.85 -13.04 4.79
C ALA A 46 -0.81 -14.53 5.15
N SER A 47 -1.09 -15.37 4.17
CA SER A 47 -0.94 -16.81 4.30
C SER A 47 0.51 -17.14 4.70
N PRO A 48 0.73 -17.91 5.78
CA PRO A 48 2.07 -18.28 6.22
C PRO A 48 2.85 -19.05 5.15
N GLU A 49 2.13 -19.77 4.27
CA GLU A 49 2.70 -20.71 3.31
C GLU A 49 3.30 -20.02 2.08
N ASP A 50 2.70 -18.91 1.63
CA ASP A 50 3.06 -18.25 0.38
C ASP A 50 3.03 -16.72 0.42
N GLN A 51 2.86 -16.13 1.61
CA GLN A 51 2.83 -14.69 1.84
C GLN A 51 1.79 -13.97 0.98
N SER A 52 0.69 -14.65 0.62
CA SER A 52 -0.40 -14.05 -0.17
C SER A 52 -1.54 -13.55 0.70
N VAL A 53 -2.28 -12.56 0.18
CA VAL A 53 -3.58 -12.15 0.72
C VAL A 53 -4.65 -12.51 -0.30
N THR A 54 -5.71 -13.19 0.15
CA THR A 54 -6.87 -13.48 -0.71
C THR A 54 -7.92 -12.38 -0.50
N LEU A 55 -8.24 -11.69 -1.58
CA LEU A 55 -9.34 -10.74 -1.67
C LEU A 55 -10.53 -11.42 -2.33
N ILE A 56 -11.73 -10.91 -2.09
CA ILE A 56 -12.93 -11.33 -2.82
C ILE A 56 -13.31 -10.18 -3.75
N ASP A 57 -13.45 -10.45 -5.05
CA ASP A 57 -13.89 -9.45 -6.02
C ASP A 57 -15.39 -9.13 -5.86
N THR A 58 -15.88 -8.14 -6.62
CA THR A 58 -17.30 -7.75 -6.60
C THR A 58 -18.25 -8.84 -7.13
N ALA A 59 -17.75 -9.84 -7.84
CA ALA A 59 -18.50 -10.99 -8.33
C ALA A 59 -18.42 -12.21 -7.38
N GLY A 60 -17.70 -12.09 -6.26
CA GLY A 60 -17.54 -13.16 -5.28
C GLY A 60 -16.39 -14.13 -5.55
N ASN A 61 -15.55 -13.87 -6.56
CA ASN A 61 -14.41 -14.75 -6.87
C ASN A 61 -13.20 -14.42 -5.98
N PRO A 62 -12.47 -15.44 -5.51
CA PRO A 62 -11.22 -15.23 -4.79
C PRO A 62 -10.12 -14.73 -5.73
N VAL A 63 -9.57 -13.56 -5.41
CA VAL A 63 -8.41 -12.96 -6.08
C VAL A 63 -7.21 -13.06 -5.15
N LYS A 64 -6.20 -13.82 -5.56
CA LYS A 64 -4.98 -14.00 -4.79
C LYS A 64 -3.96 -12.93 -5.15
N VAL A 65 -3.57 -12.12 -4.16
CA VAL A 65 -2.54 -11.09 -4.30
C VAL A 65 -1.29 -11.59 -3.59
N MET A 66 -0.21 -11.75 -4.35
CA MET A 66 1.10 -12.14 -3.82
C MET A 66 1.80 -10.91 -3.25
N LEU A 67 2.17 -10.93 -1.97
CA LEU A 67 3.06 -9.94 -1.38
C LEU A 67 4.51 -10.38 -1.62
N ALA A 68 4.93 -10.46 -2.89
CA ALA A 68 6.33 -10.77 -3.21
C ALA A 68 7.23 -9.62 -2.73
N GLY A 69 8.19 -9.95 -1.87
CA GLY A 69 9.33 -9.09 -1.53
C GLY A 69 10.40 -9.17 -2.59
#